data_AF-A0A4Q3W8I7-F1
#
_entry.id   AF-A0A4Q3W8I7-F1
#
_cell.length_a   1.000
_cell.length_b   1.000
_cell.length_c   1.000
_cell.angle_alpha   90.00
_cell.angle_beta   90.00
_cell.angle_gamma   90.00
#
_symmetry.space_group_name_H-M   'P 1'
#
loop_
_entity.id
_entity.type
_entity.pdbx_description
1 polymer ?
#
loop_
_entity_poly.entity_id
_entity_poly.type
_entity_poly.pdbx_seq_one_letter_code
_entity_poly.pdbx_strand_id
1 'polypeptide(L)'
;MKKIIKTSMLITAFTLTYFLGNAQQSDNPVPKWVSEKGYWIVEGNVKTPRNHTIRFYTNENILVYQESLTGIKLNVNKRKVKMKLKQVLESSVTAWETKKQQQQELALVKNIL
;
A
#
# COMPACT_ATOMS: atom_id res chain seq x y z
N MET A 1 -53.67 -15.74 -25.92
CA MET A 1 -53.06 -16.45 -24.76
C MET A 1 -51.60 -16.88 -24.99
N LYS A 2 -51.26 -17.57 -26.09
CA LYS A 2 -49.87 -18.03 -26.38
C LYS A 2 -48.80 -16.91 -26.45
N LYS A 3 -49.17 -15.69 -26.86
CA LYS A 3 -48.25 -14.53 -26.91
C LYS A 3 -47.89 -13.99 -25.53
N ILE A 4 -48.85 -13.96 -24.61
CA ILE A 4 -48.68 -13.45 -23.23
C ILE A 4 -47.75 -14.38 -22.42
N ILE A 5 -47.88 -15.69 -22.62
CA ILE A 5 -47.02 -16.70 -21.97
C ILE A 5 -45.56 -16.56 -22.41
N LYS A 6 -45.30 -16.30 -23.71
CA LYS A 6 -43.94 -16.09 -24.23
C LYS A 6 -43.29 -14.81 -23.71
N THR A 7 -44.06 -13.72 -23.58
CA THR A 7 -43.56 -12.46 -23.01
C THR A 7 -43.29 -12.57 -21.51
N SER A 8 -44.14 -13.26 -20.73
CA SER A 8 -43.86 -13.51 -19.32
C SER A 8 -42.58 -14.35 -19.14
N MET A 9 -42.36 -15.37 -19.98
CA MET A 9 -41.17 -16.21 -19.90
C MET A 9 -39.88 -15.44 -20.21
N LEU A 10 -39.94 -14.44 -21.10
CA LEU A 10 -38.80 -13.58 -21.46
C LEU A 10 -38.43 -12.59 -20.34
N ILE A 11 -39.43 -12.03 -19.65
CA ILE A 11 -39.22 -11.07 -18.56
C ILE A 11 -38.59 -11.77 -17.35
N THR A 12 -39.04 -12.98 -17.01
CA THR A 12 -38.48 -13.76 -15.91
C THR A 12 -37.02 -14.16 -16.18
N ALA A 13 -36.68 -14.49 -17.43
CA ALA A 13 -35.30 -14.79 -17.83
C ALA A 13 -34.38 -13.56 -17.72
N PHE A 14 -34.89 -12.36 -18.01
CA PHE A 14 -34.11 -11.11 -17.91
C PHE A 14 -33.90 -10.68 -16.45
N THR A 15 -34.85 -10.95 -15.55
CA THR A 15 -34.67 -10.63 -14.11
C THR A 15 -33.68 -11.56 -13.40
N LEU A 16 -33.51 -12.80 -13.86
CA LEU A 16 -32.64 -13.79 -13.21
C LEU A 16 -31.14 -13.49 -13.43
N THR A 17 -30.78 -12.78 -14.52
CA THR A 17 -29.39 -12.40 -14.82
C THR A 17 -28.88 -11.20 -14.01
N TYR A 18 -29.76 -10.36 -13.46
CA TYR A 18 -29.35 -9.21 -12.63
C TYR A 18 -28.82 -9.63 -11.25
N PHE A 19 -29.30 -10.74 -10.68
CA PHE A 19 -28.86 -11.20 -9.36
C PHE A 19 -27.49 -11.89 -9.35
N LEU A 20 -27.04 -12.45 -10.47
CA LEU A 20 -25.74 -13.13 -10.56
C LEU A 20 -24.53 -12.17 -10.70
N GLY A 21 -24.78 -10.91 -11.09
CA GLY A 21 -23.72 -9.91 -11.31
C GLY A 21 -23.06 -9.34 -10.04
N ASN A 22 -23.66 -9.54 -8.86
CA ASN A 22 -23.17 -8.98 -7.59
C ASN A 22 -22.42 -9.99 -6.70
N ALA A 23 -22.17 -11.22 -7.18
CA ALA A 23 -21.55 -12.29 -6.36
C ALA A 23 -20.01 -12.27 -6.35
N GLN A 24 -19.36 -11.34 -7.03
CA GLN A 24 -17.89 -11.25 -7.11
C GLN A 24 -17.34 -9.97 -6.47
N GLN A 25 -17.78 -9.65 -5.26
CA GLN A 25 -16.97 -8.78 -4.39
C GLN A 25 -15.91 -9.67 -3.76
N SER A 26 -14.77 -9.82 -4.45
CA SER A 26 -13.61 -10.48 -3.87
C SER A 26 -13.04 -9.58 -2.79
N ASP A 27 -13.46 -9.79 -1.55
CA ASP A 27 -12.81 -9.26 -0.35
C ASP A 27 -11.42 -9.91 -0.22
N ASN A 28 -10.50 -9.51 -1.09
CA ASN A 28 -9.10 -9.87 -0.93
C ASN A 28 -8.57 -9.02 0.23
N PRO A 29 -8.29 -9.62 1.40
CA PRO A 29 -7.83 -8.84 2.54
C PRO A 29 -6.51 -8.15 2.17
N VAL A 30 -6.42 -6.86 2.49
CA VAL A 30 -5.17 -6.10 2.29
C VAL A 30 -4.04 -6.85 2.98
N PRO A 31 -2.95 -7.18 2.26
CA PRO A 31 -1.92 -7.99 2.86
C PRO A 31 -1.26 -7.31 4.05
N LYS A 32 -0.98 -8.07 5.12
CA LYS A 32 -0.46 -7.54 6.40
C LYS A 32 0.86 -6.75 6.29
N TRP A 33 1.62 -6.94 5.22
CA TRP A 33 2.86 -6.21 4.98
C TRP A 33 2.64 -4.84 4.33
N VAL A 34 1.44 -4.53 3.82
CA VAL A 34 1.13 -3.17 3.38
C VAL A 34 0.98 -2.28 4.63
N SER A 35 1.63 -1.12 4.62
CA SER A 35 1.49 -0.11 5.68
C SER A 35 0.47 0.94 5.26
N GLU A 36 -0.24 1.48 6.23
CA GLU A 36 -1.15 2.61 6.03
C GLU A 36 -0.40 3.95 6.04
N LYS A 37 0.85 3.97 6.54
CA LYS A 37 1.65 5.19 6.73
C LYS A 37 2.47 5.62 5.52
N GLY A 38 2.58 4.78 4.49
CA GLY A 38 3.46 5.04 3.36
C GLY A 38 3.83 3.81 2.55
N TYR A 39 4.90 3.93 1.78
CA TYR A 39 5.43 2.88 0.92
C TYR A 39 6.96 2.86 0.90
N TRP A 40 7.53 1.78 0.37
CA TRP A 40 8.97 1.66 0.17
C TRP A 40 9.28 1.24 -1.26
N ILE A 41 10.43 1.67 -1.76
CA ILE A 41 10.99 1.27 -3.05
C ILE A 41 12.31 0.57 -2.79
N VAL A 42 12.54 -0.54 -3.50
CA VAL A 42 13.84 -1.23 -3.50
C VAL A 42 14.44 -1.09 -4.88
N GLU A 43 15.53 -0.36 -4.96
CA GLU A 43 16.36 -0.25 -6.14
C GLU A 43 17.49 -1.27 -6.06
N GLY A 44 17.71 -1.99 -7.14
CA GLY A 44 18.84 -2.89 -7.30
C GLY A 44 19.25 -2.95 -8.75
N ASN A 45 20.48 -3.37 -9.01
CA ASN A 45 20.99 -3.51 -10.37
C ASN A 45 21.19 -5.00 -10.68
N VAL A 46 20.68 -5.44 -11.84
CA VAL A 46 20.77 -6.83 -12.32
C VAL A 46 22.23 -7.29 -12.42
N LYS A 47 23.15 -6.38 -12.76
CA LYS A 47 24.59 -6.65 -12.84
C LYS A 47 25.27 -6.69 -11.46
N THR A 48 24.67 -6.08 -10.43
CA THR A 48 25.18 -6.08 -9.06
C THR A 48 24.08 -6.48 -8.06
N PRO A 49 23.63 -7.75 -8.10
CA PRO A 49 22.44 -8.23 -7.39
C PRO A 49 22.60 -8.32 -5.86
N ARG A 50 23.74 -7.87 -5.33
CA ARG A 50 24.04 -7.79 -3.89
C ARG A 50 24.11 -6.35 -3.39
N ASN A 51 23.81 -5.39 -4.26
CA ASN A 51 23.78 -3.97 -3.93
C ASN A 51 22.36 -3.46 -4.13
N HIS A 52 21.77 -2.96 -3.05
CA HIS A 52 20.40 -2.45 -3.04
C HIS A 52 20.33 -1.11 -2.32
N THR A 53 19.51 -0.21 -2.83
CA THR A 53 19.11 1.00 -2.12
C THR A 53 17.64 0.89 -1.80
N ILE A 54 17.28 1.03 -0.53
CA ILE A 54 15.90 1.01 -0.07
C ILE A 54 15.52 2.43 0.32
N ARG A 55 14.42 2.93 -0.22
CA ARG A 55 13.87 4.25 0.09
C ARG A 55 12.48 4.11 0.69
N PHE A 56 12.21 4.86 1.75
CA PHE A 56 10.96 4.84 2.49
C PHE A 56 10.28 6.20 2.38
N TYR A 57 9.01 6.19 1.98
CA TYR A 57 8.24 7.39 1.70
C TYR A 57 6.95 7.42 2.51
N THR A 58 6.49 8.62 2.88
CA THR A 58 5.10 8.82 3.34
C THR A 58 4.11 8.73 2.18
N ASN A 59 2.81 8.73 2.46
CA ASN A 59 1.76 8.77 1.43
C ASN A 59 1.78 10.07 0.60
N GLU A 60 2.37 11.14 1.13
CA GLU A 60 2.58 12.42 0.45
C GLU A 60 3.85 12.43 -0.42
N ASN A 61 4.46 11.27 -0.66
CA ASN A 61 5.69 11.08 -1.44
C ASN A 61 6.93 11.75 -0.82
N ILE A 62 6.96 11.96 0.49
CA ILE A 62 8.10 12.54 1.19
C ILE A 62 9.07 11.42 1.57
N LEU A 63 10.33 11.51 1.14
CA LEU A 63 11.39 10.59 1.54
C LEU A 63 11.72 10.79 3.03
N VAL A 64 11.47 9.77 3.85
CA VAL A 64 11.72 9.84 5.32
C VAL A 64 12.97 9.09 5.75
N TYR A 65 13.37 8.07 5.01
CA TYR A 65 14.56 7.28 5.31
C TYR A 65 15.09 6.59 4.04
N GLN A 66 16.40 6.37 4.00
CA GLN A 66 17.08 5.65 2.93
C GLN A 66 18.21 4.82 3.52
N GLU A 67 18.35 3.59 3.04
CA GLU A 67 19.41 2.67 3.45
C GLU A 67 20.08 2.02 2.23
N SER A 68 21.40 1.88 2.25
CA SER A 68 22.16 1.23 1.17
C SER A 68 22.77 -0.06 1.68
N LEU A 69 22.31 -1.18 1.15
CA LEU A 69 22.77 -2.52 1.49
C LEU A 69 23.82 -2.98 0.47
N THR A 70 25.01 -3.33 0.95
CA THR A 70 26.10 -3.86 0.13
C THR A 70 26.43 -5.30 0.54
N GLY A 71 26.78 -6.14 -0.43
CA GLY A 71 27.12 -7.55 -0.19
C GLY A 71 25.95 -8.46 0.17
N ILE A 72 24.71 -7.95 0.20
CA ILE A 72 23.51 -8.69 0.64
C ILE A 72 22.54 -8.85 -0.53
N LYS A 73 22.10 -10.09 -0.79
CA LYS A 73 21.02 -10.35 -1.76
C LYS A 73 19.65 -10.20 -1.08
N LEU A 74 18.91 -9.16 -1.44
CA LEU A 74 17.57 -8.91 -0.91
C LEU A 74 16.51 -9.62 -1.76
N ASN A 75 15.70 -10.50 -1.15
CA ASN A 75 14.57 -11.14 -1.83
C ASN A 75 13.24 -10.51 -1.36
N VAL A 76 12.77 -9.51 -2.10
CA VAL A 76 11.54 -8.75 -1.80
C VAL A 76 10.25 -9.57 -1.92
N ASN A 77 10.29 -10.74 -2.59
CA ASN A 77 9.13 -11.61 -2.72
C ASN A 77 8.86 -12.41 -1.43
N LYS A 78 9.85 -12.56 -0.55
CA LYS A 78 9.67 -13.26 0.72
C LYS A 78 8.82 -12.42 1.68
N ARG A 79 7.72 -13.01 2.19
CA ARG A 79 6.85 -12.37 3.20
C ARG A 79 7.62 -11.81 4.40
N LYS A 80 8.59 -12.56 4.92
CA LYS A 80 9.45 -12.10 6.05
C LYS A 80 10.21 -10.82 5.73
N VAL A 81 10.67 -10.65 4.48
CA VAL A 81 11.35 -9.42 4.04
C VAL A 81 10.35 -8.26 3.97
N LYS A 82 9.18 -8.47 3.34
CA LYS A 82 8.13 -7.43 3.27
C LYS A 82 7.68 -6.96 4.66
N MET A 83 7.51 -7.89 5.62
CA MET A 83 7.15 -7.54 7.00
C MET A 83 8.23 -6.71 7.70
N LYS A 84 9.52 -7.03 7.50
CA LYS A 84 10.62 -6.22 8.03
C LYS A 84 10.67 -4.83 7.42
N LEU A 85 10.47 -4.73 6.10
CA LEU A 85 10.40 -3.44 5.41
C LEU A 85 9.23 -2.59 5.92
N LYS A 86 8.06 -3.20 6.15
CA LYS A 86 6.92 -2.54 6.81
C LYS A 86 7.30 -1.97 8.18
N GLN A 87 7.95 -2.77 9.02
CA GLN A 87 8.36 -2.32 10.36
C GLN A 87 9.31 -1.12 10.29
N VAL A 88 10.32 -1.20 9.42
CA VAL A 88 11.26 -0.08 9.20
C VAL A 88 10.51 1.15 8.71
N LEU A 89 9.63 1.01 7.71
CA LEU A 89 8.81 2.11 7.21
C LEU A 89 8.02 2.79 8.35
N GLU A 90 7.29 2.01 9.15
CA GLU A 90 6.43 2.55 10.21
C GLU A 90 7.23 3.27 11.30
N SER A 91 8.38 2.71 11.67
CA SER A 91 9.31 3.37 12.59
C SER A 91 9.91 4.66 12.00
N SER A 92 10.35 4.63 10.73
CA SER A 92 10.92 5.80 10.06
C SER A 92 9.92 6.94 9.89
N VAL A 93 8.68 6.64 9.49
CA VAL A 93 7.62 7.65 9.37
C VAL A 93 7.30 8.26 10.73
N THR A 94 7.13 7.42 11.76
CA THR A 94 6.82 7.91 13.11
C THR A 94 7.95 8.83 13.63
N ALA A 95 9.21 8.44 13.45
CA ALA A 95 10.35 9.27 13.86
C ALA A 95 10.41 10.61 13.10
N TRP A 96 10.10 10.60 11.80
CA TRP A 96 10.05 11.80 10.98
C TRP A 96 8.92 12.75 11.41
N GLU A 97 7.71 12.21 11.68
CA GLU A 97 6.57 12.97 12.17
C GLU A 97 6.88 13.66 13.50
N THR A 98 7.45 12.92 14.46
CA THR A 98 7.87 13.48 15.76
C THR A 98 8.88 14.62 15.58
N LYS A 99 9.89 14.43 14.73
CA LYS A 99 10.90 15.46 14.46
C LYS A 99 10.27 16.71 13.83
N LYS A 100 9.35 16.52 12.87
CA LYS A 100 8.65 17.62 12.20
C LYS A 100 7.81 18.43 13.19
N GLN A 101 7.08 17.76 14.08
CA GLN A 101 6.28 18.42 15.11
C GLN A 101 7.15 19.24 16.07
N GLN A 102 8.25 18.67 16.57
CA GLN A 102 9.20 19.39 17.44
C GLN A 102 9.74 20.65 16.78
N GLN A 103 10.07 20.60 15.49
CA GLN A 103 10.54 21.77 14.74
C GLN A 103 9.47 22.86 14.63
N GLN A 104 8.21 22.47 14.44
CA GLN A 104 7.08 23.41 14.39
C GLN A 104 6.85 24.08 15.74
N GLU A 105 6.85 23.31 16.84
CA GLU A 105 6.72 23.84 18.20
C GLU A 105 7.84 24.83 18.54
N LEU A 106 9.09 24.47 18.22
CA LEU A 106 10.24 25.37 18.41
C LEU A 106 10.12 26.65 17.58
N ALA A 107 9.60 26.59 16.36
CA ALA A 107 9.38 27.76 15.52
C ALA A 107 8.30 28.68 16.10
N LEU A 108 7.22 28.12 16.64
CA LEU A 108 6.16 28.90 17.30
C LEU A 108 6.68 29.63 18.53
N VAL A 109 7.46 28.96 19.38
CA VAL A 109 8.06 29.57 20.57
C VAL A 109 8.98 30.74 20.18
N LYS A 110 9.80 30.57 19.14
CA LYS A 110 10.68 31.64 18.66
C LYS A 110 9.94 32.86 18.13
N ASN A 111 8.75 32.68 17.57
CA ASN A 111 7.95 33.80 17.02
C ASN A 111 7.20 34.60 18.10
N ILE A 112 7.14 34.10 19.34
CA ILE A 112 6.50 34.78 20.48
C ILE A 112 7.51 35.66 21.24
N LEU A 113 8.80 35.39 21.12
CA LEU A 113 9.90 36.16 21.72
C LEU A 113 10.31 37.34 20.82
#